data_AF-A0A2M8QWL3-F1
#
_entry.id   AF-A0A2M8QWL3-F1
#
_cell.length_a   1.000
_cell.length_b   1.000
_cell.length_c   1.000
_cell.angle_alpha   90.00
_cell.angle_beta   90.00
_cell.angle_gamma   90.00
#
_symmetry.space_group_name_H-M   'P 1'
#
loop_
_entity.id
_entity.type
_entity.pdbx_description
1 polymer ?
#
loop_
_entity_poly.entity_id
_entity_poly.type
_entity_poly.pdbx_seq_one_letter_code
_entity_poly.pdbx_strand_id
1 'polypeptide(L)' 'MPEHATFRLKTGLAEMLKGGVIMDVVTPAEAKIAEEAGACAVMA' A
#
# COMPACT_ATOMS: atom_id res chain seq x y z
N MET A 1 22.71 -15.92 -8.31
CA MET A 1 22.30 -15.68 -6.91
C MET A 1 20.84 -15.31 -6.94
N PRO A 2 19.96 -15.86 -6.10
CA PRO A 2 18.55 -15.54 -6.22
C PRO A 2 18.33 -14.07 -5.85
N GLU A 3 17.61 -13.35 -6.70
CA GLU A 3 17.42 -11.90 -6.70
C GLU A 3 16.36 -11.49 -5.66
N HIS A 4 16.53 -11.96 -4.43
CA HIS A 4 15.53 -11.80 -3.39
C HIS A 4 15.92 -10.67 -2.44
N ALA A 5 15.04 -9.67 -2.36
CA ALA A 5 15.08 -8.65 -1.33
C ALA A 5 15.18 -9.27 0.07
N THR A 6 16.05 -8.69 0.91
CA THR A 6 16.23 -9.14 2.30
C THR A 6 14.95 -8.98 3.11
N PHE A 7 14.79 -9.80 4.14
CA PHE A 7 13.63 -9.72 5.03
C PHE A 7 13.47 -8.32 5.64
N ARG A 8 14.58 -7.73 6.10
CA ARG A 8 14.61 -6.36 6.65
C ARG A 8 14.01 -5.33 5.70
N LEU A 9 14.28 -5.46 4.40
CA LEU A 9 13.72 -4.54 3.40
C LEU A 9 12.19 -4.72 3.28
N LYS A 10 11.71 -5.97 3.19
CA LYS A 10 10.28 -6.27 3.08
C LYS A 10 9.49 -5.80 4.30
N THR A 11 10.04 -6.03 5.49
CA THR A 11 9.42 -5.53 6.73
C THR A 11 9.43 -4.00 6.76
N GLY A 12 10.53 -3.35 6.37
CA GLY A 12 10.60 -1.90 6.32
C GLY A 12 9.53 -1.27 5.42
N LEU A 13 9.24 -1.87 4.27
CA LEU A 13 8.17 -1.42 3.39
C LEU A 13 6.79 -1.55 4.03
N ALA A 14 6.51 -2.64 4.75
CA ALA A 14 5.25 -2.82 5.46
C ALA A 14 5.09 -1.82 6.63
N GLU A 15 6.19 -1.52 7.33
CA GLU A 15 6.23 -0.55 8.43
C GLU A 15 5.86 0.87 7.97
N MET A 16 6.15 1.24 6.72
CA MET A 16 5.79 2.55 6.15
C MET A 16 4.28 2.77 6.06
N LEU A 17 3.47 1.70 6.03
CA LEU A 17 2.01 1.78 5.95
C LEU A 17 1.33 1.85 7.34
N LYS A 18 2.11 1.77 8.44
CA LYS A 18 1.57 1.80 9.80
C LYS A 18 0.82 3.11 10.08
N GLY A 19 -0.36 2.97 10.69
CA GLY A 19 -1.23 4.09 11.04
C GLY A 19 -2.04 4.64 9.86
N GLY A 20 -1.86 4.11 8.65
CA GLY A 20 -2.71 4.42 7.50
C GLY A 20 -3.87 3.46 7.32
N VAL A 21 -4.77 3.79 6.40
CA VAL A 21 -5.89 2.94 5.96
C VAL A 21 -5.62 2.45 4.54
N ILE A 22 -5.82 1.16 4.30
CA ILE A 22 -5.83 0.56 2.96
C ILE A 22 -7.28 0.36 2.55
N MET A 23 -7.69 0.93 1.41
CA MET A 23 -9.08 0.84 0.93
C MET A 23 -9.20 -0.11 -0.26
N ASP A 24 -10.23 -0.98 -0.24
CA ASP A 24 -10.62 -1.78 -1.40
C ASP A 24 -11.32 -0.89 -2.44
N VAL A 25 -10.91 -1.01 -3.71
CA VAL A 25 -11.45 -0.25 -4.84
C VAL A 25 -11.61 -1.15 -6.06
N VAL A 26 -12.65 -0.94 -6.85
CA VAL A 26 -12.91 -1.69 -8.09
C VAL A 26 -12.87 -0.82 -9.35
N THR A 27 -12.70 0.50 -9.19
CA THR A 27 -12.57 1.43 -10.31
C THR A 27 -11.45 2.47 -10.12
N PRO A 28 -10.89 3.03 -11.20
CA PRO A 28 -9.92 4.13 -11.10
C PRO A 28 -10.48 5.40 -10.44
N ALA A 29 -11.80 5.60 -10.49
CA ALA A 29 -12.47 6.71 -9.83
C ALA A 29 -12.47 6.53 -8.30
N GLU A 30 -12.77 5.32 -7.82
CA GLU A 30 -12.69 4.98 -6.39
C GLU A 30 -11.27 5.10 -5.86
N ALA A 31 -10.25 4.70 -6.63
CA ALA A 31 -8.84 4.87 -6.24
C ALA A 31 -8.49 6.35 -5.98
N LYS A 32 -9.00 7.27 -6.80
CA LYS A 32 -8.83 8.72 -6.61
C LYS A 32 -9.54 9.24 -5.36
N ILE A 33 -10.76 8.77 -5.11
CA ILE A 33 -11.52 9.13 -3.91
C ILE A 33 -10.79 8.62 -2.64
N ALA A 34 -10.23 7.41 -2.68
CA ALA A 34 -9.48 6.83 -1.57
C ALA A 34 -8.20 7.63 -1.27
N GLU A 35 -7.44 8.02 -2.30
CA GLU A 35 -6.26 8.87 -2.16
C GLU A 35 -6.62 10.24 -1.53
N GLU A 36 -7.67 10.90 -2.04
CA GLU A 36 -8.14 12.19 -1.52
C GLU A 36 -8.66 12.10 -0.08
N ALA A 37 -9.24 10.95 0.31
CA ALA A 37 -9.68 10.67 1.68
C ALA A 37 -8.52 10.35 2.64
N GLY A 38 -7.29 10.24 2.14
CA GLY A 38 -6.10 9.98 2.94
C GLY A 38 -5.76 8.50 3.13
N ALA A 39 -6.23 7.60 2.25
CA ALA A 39 -5.76 6.22 2.23
C ALA A 39 -4.25 6.15 1.93
N CYS A 40 -3.51 5.33 2.67
CA CYS A 40 -2.07 5.16 2.45
C CYS A 40 -1.75 4.22 1.27
N ALA A 41 -2.70 3.36 0.91
CA ALA A 41 -2.65 2.47 -0.25
C ALA A 41 -4.08 2.05 -0.65
N VAL A 42 -4.21 1.46 -1.85
CA VAL A 42 -5.46 0.85 -2.34
C VAL A 42 -5.24 -0.61 -2.69
N MET A 43 -6.28 -1.43 -2.53
CA MET A 43 -6.33 -2.83 -2.95
C MET A 43 -7.37 -2.97 -4.06
N ALA A 44 -7.02 -3.66 -5.14
CA ALA A 44 -7.85 -3.86 -6.32
C ALA A 44 -8.03 -5.34 -6.65
#